data_AF-A0A2U2B767-F1
#
_entry.id   AF-A0A2U2B767-F1
#
_cell.length_a   1.000
_cell.length_b   1.000
_cell.length_c   1.000
_cell.angle_alpha   90.00
_cell.angle_beta   90.00
_cell.angle_gamma   90.00
#
_symmetry.space_group_name_H-M   'P 1'
#
loop_
_entity.id
_entity.type
_entity.pdbx_description
1 polymer ?
#
loop_
_entity_poly.entity_id
_entity_poly.type
_entity_poly.pdbx_seq_one_letter_code
_entity_poly.pdbx_strand_id
1 'polypeptide(L)'
;MTSEKNLFKKLNSPKVIRLAGIIAVFIVALWGIVKLSEKPAGEPLIQVDAQSTDSIVMHSDSTVSPVIYTQVPDLSELDVDERKERFIHLMLPSILLAQEKIKTQRVEVEYLLAKKEEGTFSSEDTLELNKYLEEFNAENPEGLINRMQPHPVSITLAQAAIESGWGTSRFFREANNVYGVWSFNSEEDRIRAGEARDGQNIYLRSYDSLFESVYDYLMVLARGNAYKGFRETRQKSQNPYRLIWYLSNYSEKRLNYVVYLRQMIEYNELTQYDYYELVEIDKQDENWQELLDS
;
A
#
# COMPACT_ATOMS: atom_id res chain seq x y z
N MET A 1 20.31 -11.68 63.57
CA MET A 1 18.87 -11.98 63.73
C MET A 1 18.00 -10.84 64.27
N THR A 2 18.56 -9.69 64.70
CA THR A 2 17.80 -8.56 65.28
C THR A 2 17.49 -7.41 64.31
N SER A 3 18.17 -7.33 63.16
CA SER A 3 17.97 -6.25 62.18
C SER A 3 16.73 -6.45 61.30
N GLU A 4 16.50 -7.67 60.79
CA GLU A 4 15.38 -7.96 59.88
C GLU A 4 14.01 -7.83 60.55
N LYS A 5 13.88 -8.24 61.83
CA LYS A 5 12.60 -8.15 62.56
C LYS A 5 12.12 -6.71 62.77
N ASN A 6 13.04 -5.75 62.83
CA ASN A 6 12.68 -4.32 62.96
C ASN A 6 12.28 -3.69 61.63
N LEU A 7 12.79 -4.21 60.51
CA LEU A 7 12.39 -3.75 59.17
C LEU A 7 10.95 -4.17 58.86
N PHE A 8 10.60 -5.43 59.14
CA PHE A 8 9.25 -5.97 58.93
C PHE A 8 8.17 -5.26 59.76
N LYS A 9 8.51 -4.84 60.99
CA LYS A 9 7.57 -4.11 61.86
C LYS A 9 7.28 -2.68 61.37
N LYS A 10 8.24 -2.07 60.66
CA LYS A 10 8.13 -0.70 60.11
C LYS A 10 7.27 -0.67 58.84
N LEU A 11 7.33 -1.73 58.02
CA LEU A 11 6.53 -1.92 56.80
C LEU A 11 5.05 -2.20 57.10
N ASN A 12 4.73 -2.90 58.20
CA ASN A 12 3.36 -3.25 58.60
C ASN A 12 2.64 -2.19 59.46
N SER A 13 3.13 -0.95 59.49
CA SER A 13 2.44 0.10 60.24
C SER A 13 1.14 0.54 59.53
N PRO A 14 0.04 0.80 60.26
CA PRO A 14 -1.26 1.15 59.66
C PRO A 14 -1.21 2.39 58.74
N LYS A 15 -0.24 3.30 58.97
CA LYS A 15 -0.01 4.49 58.15
C LYS A 15 0.61 4.15 56.78
N VAL A 16 1.52 3.18 56.73
CA VAL A 16 2.18 2.74 55.48
C VAL A 16 1.20 1.96 54.59
N ILE A 17 0.36 1.11 55.19
CA ILE A 17 -0.67 0.34 54.47
C ILE A 17 -1.74 1.28 53.88
N ARG A 18 -2.17 2.32 54.60
CA ARG A 18 -3.11 3.33 54.09
C ARG A 18 -2.51 4.16 52.95
N LEU A 19 -1.24 4.53 53.03
CA LEU A 19 -0.56 5.29 51.97
C LEU A 19 -0.38 4.43 50.70
N ALA A 20 -0.02 3.16 50.84
CA ALA A 20 0.08 2.22 49.72
C ALA A 20 -1.28 1.97 49.05
N GLY A 21 -2.36 1.85 49.83
CA GLY A 21 -3.73 1.71 49.31
C GLY A 21 -4.21 2.94 48.54
N ILE A 22 -3.89 4.16 49.01
CA ILE A 22 -4.23 5.41 48.29
C ILE A 22 -3.44 5.51 46.99
N ILE A 23 -2.14 5.19 46.99
CA ILE A 23 -1.31 5.19 45.78
C ILE A 23 -1.83 4.14 44.77
N ALA A 24 -2.21 2.95 45.20
CA ALA A 24 -2.76 1.92 44.33
C ALA A 24 -4.10 2.35 43.69
N VAL A 25 -5.00 3.00 44.44
CA VAL A 25 -6.25 3.53 43.90
C VAL A 25 -6.00 4.67 42.92
N PHE A 26 -5.03 5.55 43.17
CA PHE A 26 -4.64 6.59 42.20
C PHE A 26 -3.97 6.01 40.95
N ILE A 27 -3.17 4.95 41.05
CA ILE A 27 -2.57 4.28 39.89
C ILE A 27 -3.65 3.57 39.06
N VAL A 28 -4.61 2.89 39.70
CA VAL A 28 -5.73 2.23 38.99
C VAL A 28 -6.70 3.27 38.40
N ALA A 29 -6.94 4.39 39.08
CA ALA A 29 -7.72 5.49 38.53
C ALA A 29 -6.97 6.21 37.39
N LEU A 30 -5.65 6.38 37.46
CA LEU A 30 -4.84 6.88 36.34
C LEU A 30 -4.86 5.89 35.16
N TRP A 31 -4.71 4.58 35.41
CA TRP A 31 -4.80 3.56 34.37
C TRP A 31 -6.20 3.51 33.74
N GLY A 32 -7.25 3.67 34.56
CA GLY A 32 -8.64 3.73 34.11
C GLY A 32 -8.97 5.00 33.32
N ILE A 33 -8.34 6.13 33.64
CA ILE A 33 -8.48 7.40 32.89
C ILE A 33 -7.63 7.39 31.61
N VAL A 34 -6.46 6.74 31.61
CA VAL A 34 -5.64 6.52 30.39
C VAL A 34 -6.35 5.56 29.43
N LYS A 35 -7.10 4.57 29.94
CA LYS A 35 -7.94 3.69 29.09
C LYS A 35 -9.23 4.32 28.58
N LEU A 36 -9.60 5.52 29.04
CA LEU A 36 -10.81 6.25 28.63
C LEU A 36 -10.44 7.59 28.01
N SER A 37 -9.72 7.58 26.88
CA SER A 37 -9.74 8.60 25.80
C SER A 37 -8.46 8.53 24.95
N GLU A 38 -8.11 7.36 24.42
CA GLU A 38 -7.33 7.33 23.17
C GLU A 38 -8.37 7.19 22.06
N LYS A 39 -8.69 8.32 21.40
CA LYS A 39 -9.23 8.26 20.04
C LYS A 39 -8.24 7.42 19.23
N PRO A 40 -8.68 6.52 18.32
CA PRO A 40 -7.75 5.88 17.40
C PRO A 40 -6.93 6.97 16.71
N ALA A 41 -5.62 6.77 16.61
CA ALA A 41 -4.68 7.77 16.12
C ALA A 41 -4.83 8.03 14.60
N GLY A 42 -5.71 7.30 13.92
CA GLY A 42 -6.03 7.43 12.49
C GLY A 42 -7.41 6.87 12.16
N GLU A 43 -7.75 6.85 10.87
CA GLU A 43 -8.98 6.23 10.35
C GLU A 43 -8.80 4.71 10.15
N PRO A 44 -9.84 3.91 10.41
CA PRO A 44 -9.80 2.47 10.15
C PRO A 44 -9.77 2.20 8.65
N LEU A 45 -9.16 1.08 8.27
CA LEU A 45 -9.14 0.63 6.87
C LEU A 45 -10.47 -0.08 6.56
N ILE A 46 -11.21 0.47 5.60
CA ILE A 46 -12.57 0.00 5.28
C ILE A 46 -12.53 -0.88 4.03
N GLN A 47 -13.03 -2.11 4.14
CA GLN A 47 -13.31 -2.94 2.97
C GLN A 47 -14.69 -2.62 2.40
N VAL A 48 -14.77 -2.39 1.08
CA VAL A 48 -15.99 -2.04 0.37
C VAL A 48 -16.21 -3.02 -0.77
N ASP A 49 -17.38 -3.65 -0.73
CA ASP A 49 -17.95 -4.39 -1.85
C ASP A 49 -18.81 -3.43 -2.69
N ALA A 50 -18.22 -2.82 -3.72
CA ALA A 50 -18.89 -1.78 -4.50
C ALA A 50 -19.78 -2.39 -5.60
N GLN A 51 -20.99 -2.78 -5.21
CA GLN A 51 -22.01 -3.34 -6.11
C GLN A 51 -22.66 -2.32 -7.06
N SER A 52 -22.52 -1.02 -6.78
CA SER A 52 -23.01 0.07 -7.64
C SER A 52 -22.03 1.25 -7.66
N THR A 53 -22.18 2.12 -8.65
CA THR A 53 -21.37 3.34 -8.81
C THR A 53 -21.53 4.33 -7.66
N ASP A 54 -22.67 4.29 -6.97
CA ASP A 54 -22.95 5.13 -5.79
C ASP A 54 -22.19 4.67 -4.54
N SER A 55 -21.72 3.41 -4.52
CA SER A 55 -20.86 2.89 -3.44
C SER A 55 -19.41 3.39 -3.53
N ILE A 56 -19.05 4.09 -4.61
CA ILE A 56 -17.72 4.66 -4.79
C ILE A 56 -17.59 5.90 -3.90
N VAL A 57 -16.63 5.85 -2.97
CA VAL A 57 -16.29 6.98 -2.11
C VAL A 57 -15.65 8.08 -2.95
N MET A 58 -16.28 9.25 -2.99
CA MET A 58 -15.77 10.42 -3.70
C MET A 58 -14.84 11.23 -2.80
N HIS A 59 -13.66 11.59 -3.30
CA HIS A 59 -12.60 12.30 -2.57
C HIS A 59 -12.53 13.75 -3.05
N SER A 60 -13.22 14.65 -2.37
CA SER A 60 -13.38 16.05 -2.82
C SER A 60 -12.18 16.97 -2.49
N ASP A 61 -11.24 16.51 -1.69
CA ASP A 61 -10.01 17.20 -1.33
C ASP A 61 -8.77 16.39 -1.74
N SER A 62 -7.58 16.90 -1.46
CA SER A 62 -6.32 16.19 -1.67
C SER A 62 -6.08 15.08 -0.63
N THR A 63 -7.14 14.60 0.02
CA THR A 63 -7.08 13.63 1.11
C THR A 63 -7.98 12.44 0.77
N VAL A 64 -7.43 11.23 0.87
CA VAL A 64 -8.08 10.01 0.40
C VAL A 64 -8.33 9.07 1.57
N SER A 65 -9.58 8.65 1.74
CA SER A 65 -9.95 7.67 2.77
C SER A 65 -9.34 6.30 2.47
N PRO A 66 -8.87 5.57 3.50
CA PRO A 66 -8.29 4.24 3.34
C PRO A 66 -9.38 3.20 3.06
N VAL A 67 -9.67 2.98 1.78
CA VAL A 67 -10.71 2.06 1.31
C VAL A 67 -10.10 0.98 0.41
N ILE A 68 -10.47 -0.28 0.65
CA ILE A 68 -10.16 -1.41 -0.22
C ILE A 68 -11.42 -1.82 -0.96
N TYR A 69 -11.41 -1.77 -2.28
CA TYR A 69 -12.52 -2.27 -3.10
C TYR A 69 -12.27 -3.73 -3.48
N THR A 70 -13.04 -4.65 -2.90
CA THR A 70 -12.95 -6.11 -3.17
C THR A 70 -13.77 -6.51 -4.39
N GLN A 71 -14.78 -5.73 -4.73
CA GLN A 71 -15.51 -5.80 -6.00
C GLN A 71 -15.75 -4.38 -6.50
N VAL A 72 -15.90 -4.26 -7.82
CA VAL A 72 -16.05 -2.98 -8.51
C VAL A 72 -17.30 -2.97 -9.36
N PRO A 73 -18.00 -1.82 -9.47
CA PRO A 73 -19.20 -1.73 -10.29
C PRO A 73 -18.84 -1.64 -11.77
N ASP A 74 -19.83 -1.93 -12.62
CA ASP A 74 -19.68 -1.70 -14.05
C ASP A 74 -19.78 -0.20 -14.37
N LEU A 75 -18.68 0.39 -14.85
CA LEU A 75 -18.64 1.80 -15.24
C LEU A 75 -19.02 2.05 -16.70
N SER A 76 -19.34 1.02 -17.48
CA SER A 76 -19.51 1.13 -18.94
C SER A 76 -20.77 1.90 -19.36
N GLU A 77 -21.79 1.95 -18.51
CA GLU A 77 -23.06 2.66 -18.75
C GLU A 77 -23.01 4.16 -18.38
N LEU A 78 -21.94 4.59 -17.71
CA LEU A 78 -21.73 6.00 -17.36
C LEU A 78 -21.29 6.82 -18.58
N ASP A 79 -21.59 8.13 -18.56
CA ASP A 79 -20.99 9.04 -19.54
C ASP A 79 -19.47 9.11 -19.39
N VAL A 80 -18.78 9.62 -20.42
CA VAL A 80 -17.32 9.57 -20.48
C VAL A 80 -16.66 10.33 -19.33
N ASP A 81 -17.22 11.47 -18.92
CA ASP A 81 -16.60 12.32 -17.91
C ASP A 81 -16.90 11.77 -16.51
N GLU A 82 -18.15 11.38 -16.23
CA GLU A 82 -18.51 10.72 -14.97
C GLU A 82 -17.73 9.41 -14.79
N ARG A 83 -17.61 8.59 -15.85
CA ARG A 83 -16.82 7.35 -15.80
C ARG A 83 -15.38 7.59 -15.38
N LYS A 84 -14.73 8.60 -15.96
CA LYS A 84 -13.33 8.92 -15.64
C LYS A 84 -13.19 9.37 -14.20
N GLU A 85 -14.09 10.23 -13.73
CA GLU A 85 -14.11 10.70 -12.34
C GLU A 85 -14.29 9.52 -11.39
N ARG A 86 -15.32 8.69 -11.58
CA ARG A 86 -15.59 7.50 -10.77
C ARG A 86 -14.43 6.51 -10.79
N PHE A 87 -13.83 6.28 -11.96
CA PHE A 87 -12.65 5.43 -12.07
C PHE A 87 -11.48 5.94 -11.24
N ILE A 88 -11.20 7.25 -11.29
CA ILE A 88 -10.11 7.84 -10.51
C ILE A 88 -10.37 7.67 -9.00
N HIS A 89 -11.59 7.95 -8.53
CA HIS A 89 -11.95 7.79 -7.12
C HIS A 89 -11.94 6.33 -6.65
N LEU A 90 -12.25 5.39 -7.54
CA LEU A 90 -12.14 3.97 -7.27
C LEU A 90 -10.66 3.53 -7.13
N MET A 91 -9.77 4.09 -7.93
CA MET A 91 -8.35 3.71 -7.96
C MET A 91 -7.47 4.40 -6.91
N LEU A 92 -7.78 5.65 -6.55
CA LEU A 92 -6.95 6.46 -5.65
C LEU A 92 -6.64 5.78 -4.30
N PRO A 93 -7.64 5.22 -3.57
CA PRO A 93 -7.37 4.53 -2.31
C PRO A 93 -6.37 3.39 -2.47
N SER A 94 -6.56 2.51 -3.43
CA SER A 94 -5.68 1.35 -3.66
C SER A 94 -4.26 1.75 -4.05
N ILE A 95 -4.10 2.83 -4.83
CA ILE A 95 -2.77 3.36 -5.19
C ILE A 95 -2.04 3.90 -3.97
N LEU A 96 -2.71 4.75 -3.18
CA LEU A 96 -2.09 5.38 -2.04
C LEU A 96 -1.83 4.37 -0.90
N LEU A 97 -2.74 3.41 -0.69
CA LEU A 97 -2.53 2.30 0.25
C LEU A 97 -1.32 1.45 -0.14
N ALA A 98 -1.19 1.07 -1.41
CA ALA A 98 -0.05 0.25 -1.86
C ALA A 98 1.27 1.02 -1.72
N GLN A 99 1.27 2.33 -1.98
CA GLN A 99 2.44 3.17 -1.73
C GLN A 99 2.77 3.30 -0.24
N GLU A 100 1.76 3.44 0.63
CA GLU A 100 1.95 3.52 2.09
C GLU A 100 2.44 2.19 2.67
N LYS A 101 1.99 1.03 2.15
CA LYS A 101 2.54 -0.28 2.52
C LYS A 101 4.04 -0.33 2.23
N ILE A 102 4.45 -0.03 0.99
CA ILE A 102 5.85 -0.05 0.58
C ILE A 102 6.69 0.92 1.42
N LYS A 103 6.14 2.11 1.71
CA LYS A 103 6.81 3.12 2.55
C LYS A 103 6.95 2.66 4.00
N THR A 104 5.96 1.97 4.55
CA THR A 104 6.01 1.39 5.90
C THR A 104 7.10 0.33 5.97
N GLN A 105 7.10 -0.63 5.04
CA GLN A 105 8.16 -1.64 4.92
C GLN A 105 9.54 -1.00 4.76
N ARG A 106 9.64 0.10 4.01
CA ARG A 106 10.91 0.83 3.85
C ARG A 106 11.43 1.40 5.16
N VAL A 107 10.56 1.99 5.99
CA VAL A 107 10.94 2.50 7.31
C VAL A 107 11.49 1.37 8.19
N GLU A 108 10.90 0.18 8.12
CA GLU A 108 11.41 -0.99 8.82
C GLU A 108 12.78 -1.40 8.31
N VAL A 109 12.99 -1.46 6.99
CA VAL A 109 14.30 -1.72 6.39
C VAL A 109 15.32 -0.68 6.85
N GLU A 110 15.00 0.61 6.84
CA GLU A 110 15.89 1.68 7.31
C GLU A 110 16.25 1.50 8.79
N TYR A 111 15.30 1.10 9.63
CA TYR A 111 15.55 0.76 11.04
C TYR A 111 16.47 -0.46 11.21
N LEU A 112 16.26 -1.53 10.43
CA LEU A 112 17.13 -2.70 10.41
C LEU A 112 18.56 -2.33 10.01
N LEU A 113 18.73 -1.44 9.03
CA LEU A 113 20.05 -0.97 8.61
C LEU A 113 20.72 -0.10 9.68
N ALA A 114 19.98 0.77 10.37
CA ALA A 114 20.52 1.54 11.49
C ALA A 114 21.03 0.63 12.63
N LYS A 115 20.27 -0.41 13.01
CA LYS A 115 20.73 -1.42 13.99
C LYS A 115 22.03 -2.10 13.56
N LYS A 116 22.19 -2.35 12.26
CA LYS A 116 23.40 -2.95 11.68
C LYS A 116 24.61 -2.03 11.81
N GLU A 117 24.44 -0.73 11.61
CA GLU A 117 25.50 0.26 11.80
C GLU A 117 25.87 0.43 13.28
N GLU A 118 24.89 0.37 14.18
CA GLU A 118 25.07 0.47 15.64
C GLU A 118 25.63 -0.81 16.29
N GLY A 119 25.69 -1.92 15.56
CA GLY A 119 26.12 -3.22 16.09
C GLY A 119 25.10 -3.92 16.98
N THR A 120 23.82 -3.54 16.92
CA THR A 120 22.69 -4.13 17.67
C THR A 120 21.86 -5.11 16.83
N PHE A 121 22.33 -5.44 15.62
CA PHE A 121 21.67 -6.31 14.65
C PHE A 121 21.75 -7.79 15.02
N SER A 122 20.61 -8.46 15.04
CA SER A 122 20.47 -9.88 15.43
C SER A 122 20.33 -10.82 14.23
N SER A 123 20.27 -12.13 14.51
CA SER A 123 19.98 -13.15 13.49
C SER A 123 18.55 -13.04 12.96
N GLU A 124 17.60 -12.66 13.82
CA GLU A 124 16.20 -12.41 13.44
C GLU A 124 16.11 -11.21 12.49
N ASP A 125 16.84 -10.12 12.77
CA ASP A 125 16.92 -8.96 11.88
C ASP A 125 17.51 -9.33 10.50
N THR A 126 18.44 -10.30 10.48
CA THR A 126 19.01 -10.82 9.23
C THR A 126 17.95 -11.54 8.40
N LEU A 127 17.12 -12.36 9.04
CA LEU A 127 16.02 -13.05 8.37
C LEU A 127 15.02 -12.04 7.82
N GLU A 128 14.66 -11.04 8.61
CA GLU A 128 13.71 -10.00 8.21
C GLU A 128 14.21 -9.18 7.02
N LEU A 129 15.46 -8.71 7.06
CA LEU A 129 16.06 -7.98 5.95
C LEU A 129 16.12 -8.85 4.68
N ASN A 130 16.40 -10.15 4.81
CA ASN A 130 16.45 -11.07 3.67
C ASN A 130 15.08 -11.27 3.01
N LYS A 131 13.98 -11.27 3.78
CA LYS A 131 12.62 -11.31 3.22
C LYS A 131 12.39 -10.12 2.28
N TYR A 132 12.73 -8.91 2.72
CA TYR A 132 12.58 -7.72 1.89
C TYR A 132 13.50 -7.72 0.65
N LEU A 133 14.74 -8.22 0.78
CA LEU A 133 15.63 -8.39 -0.36
C LEU A 133 15.03 -9.34 -1.41
N GLU A 134 14.47 -10.47 -0.98
CA GLU A 134 13.80 -11.43 -1.85
C GLU A 134 12.52 -10.83 -2.46
N GLU A 135 11.66 -10.26 -1.63
CA GLU A 135 10.38 -9.67 -2.04
C GLU A 135 10.58 -8.59 -3.08
N PHE A 136 11.57 -7.70 -2.96
CA PHE A 136 11.82 -6.65 -3.94
C PHE A 136 12.82 -7.07 -5.03
N ASN A 137 13.32 -8.32 -5.02
CA ASN A 137 14.36 -8.79 -5.94
C ASN A 137 15.59 -7.86 -5.95
N ALA A 138 16.09 -7.54 -4.75
CA ALA A 138 17.24 -6.68 -4.51
C ALA A 138 18.47 -7.49 -4.08
N GLU A 139 19.62 -7.21 -4.70
CA GLU A 139 20.88 -7.90 -4.39
C GLU A 139 21.54 -7.39 -3.10
N ASN A 140 21.21 -6.17 -2.68
CA ASN A 140 21.80 -5.52 -1.51
C ASN A 140 20.86 -4.43 -0.95
N PRO A 141 21.10 -3.94 0.28
CA PRO A 141 20.25 -2.95 0.93
C PRO A 141 20.10 -1.61 0.19
N GLU A 142 21.16 -1.10 -0.44
CA GLU A 142 21.07 0.16 -1.21
C GLU A 142 20.11 -0.01 -2.40
N GLY A 143 20.24 -1.15 -3.09
CA GLY A 143 19.34 -1.54 -4.17
C GLY A 143 17.91 -1.78 -3.70
N LEU A 144 17.70 -2.24 -2.45
CA LEU A 144 16.39 -2.43 -1.85
C LEU A 144 15.68 -1.08 -1.61
N ILE A 145 16.35 -0.15 -0.92
CA ILE A 145 15.83 1.19 -0.65
C ILE A 145 15.41 1.91 -1.93
N ASN A 146 16.21 1.80 -3.01
CA ASN A 146 15.87 2.37 -4.32
C ASN A 146 14.57 1.78 -4.91
N ARG A 147 14.38 0.46 -4.77
CA ARG A 147 13.21 -0.25 -5.29
C ARG A 147 11.93 0.11 -4.54
N MET A 148 12.02 0.33 -3.23
CA MET A 148 10.92 0.73 -2.34
C MET A 148 10.53 2.22 -2.45
N GLN A 149 11.14 3.00 -3.34
CA GLN A 149 10.70 4.38 -3.56
C GLN A 149 9.35 4.40 -4.31
N PRO A 150 8.30 5.08 -3.83
CA PRO A 150 7.07 5.27 -4.60
C PRO A 150 7.30 6.20 -5.79
N HIS A 151 6.47 6.10 -6.82
CA HIS A 151 6.48 6.97 -8.00
C HIS A 151 5.18 7.76 -8.13
N PRO A 152 5.13 8.80 -8.98
CA PRO A 152 3.96 9.68 -9.09
C PRO A 152 2.67 8.89 -9.36
N VAL A 153 1.61 9.24 -8.63
CA VAL A 153 0.26 8.66 -8.72
C VAL A 153 -0.31 8.84 -10.13
N SER A 154 0.01 9.96 -10.78
CA SER A 154 -0.38 10.29 -12.15
C SER A 154 0.05 9.24 -13.16
N ILE A 155 1.26 8.65 -13.00
CA ILE A 155 1.73 7.56 -13.85
C ILE A 155 0.89 6.31 -13.62
N THR A 156 0.70 5.93 -12.35
CA THR A 156 -0.06 4.74 -11.96
C THR A 156 -1.51 4.82 -12.47
N LEU A 157 -2.20 5.95 -12.23
CA LEU A 157 -3.55 6.21 -12.70
C LEU A 157 -3.65 6.17 -14.21
N ALA A 158 -2.70 6.80 -14.92
CA ALA A 158 -2.72 6.83 -16.38
C ALA A 158 -2.54 5.42 -16.97
N GLN A 159 -1.63 4.61 -16.41
CA GLN A 159 -1.48 3.22 -16.84
C GLN A 159 -2.73 2.41 -16.51
N ALA A 160 -3.28 2.55 -15.30
CA ALA A 160 -4.53 1.89 -14.91
C ALA A 160 -5.67 2.22 -15.89
N ALA A 161 -5.84 3.50 -16.25
CA ALA A 161 -6.85 3.94 -17.21
C ALA A 161 -6.63 3.34 -18.61
N ILE A 162 -5.38 3.27 -19.07
CA ILE A 162 -5.01 2.69 -20.37
C ILE A 162 -5.28 1.19 -20.41
N GLU A 163 -4.80 0.45 -19.41
CA GLU A 163 -4.84 -1.01 -19.41
C GLU A 163 -6.26 -1.56 -19.11
N SER A 164 -7.04 -0.85 -18.28
CA SER A 164 -8.41 -1.24 -17.94
C SER A 164 -9.48 -0.61 -18.85
N GLY A 165 -9.10 0.35 -19.70
CA GLY A 165 -10.06 1.15 -20.47
C GLY A 165 -10.98 1.98 -19.58
N TRP A 166 -10.43 2.67 -18.57
CA TRP A 166 -11.20 3.40 -17.55
C TRP A 166 -12.21 2.51 -16.80
N GLY A 167 -11.77 1.30 -16.43
CA GLY A 167 -12.57 0.36 -15.64
C GLY A 167 -13.63 -0.44 -16.41
N THR A 168 -13.77 -0.26 -17.73
CA THR A 168 -14.78 -1.00 -18.50
C THR A 168 -14.34 -2.41 -18.90
N SER A 169 -13.04 -2.71 -18.83
CA SER A 169 -12.50 -4.03 -19.15
C SER A 169 -13.19 -5.12 -18.33
N ARG A 170 -13.49 -6.25 -18.98
CA ARG A 170 -14.00 -7.45 -18.30
C ARG A 170 -13.07 -7.91 -17.17
N PHE A 171 -11.75 -7.86 -17.39
CA PHE A 171 -10.78 -8.32 -16.40
C PHE A 171 -10.67 -7.38 -15.20
N PHE A 172 -10.93 -6.08 -15.41
CA PHE A 172 -11.06 -5.13 -14.31
C PHE A 172 -12.27 -5.49 -13.45
N ARG A 173 -13.44 -5.68 -14.06
CA ARG A 173 -14.71 -5.93 -13.36
C ARG A 173 -14.82 -7.30 -12.71
N GLU A 174 -14.42 -8.36 -13.42
CA GLU A 174 -14.60 -9.74 -12.96
C GLU A 174 -13.42 -10.30 -12.17
N ALA A 175 -12.25 -9.66 -12.22
CA ALA A 175 -11.01 -10.22 -11.68
C ALA A 175 -10.12 -9.19 -10.96
N ASN A 176 -10.63 -7.96 -10.76
CA ASN A 176 -9.87 -6.83 -10.19
C ASN A 176 -8.51 -6.59 -10.88
N ASN A 177 -8.32 -7.08 -12.12
CA ASN A 177 -7.03 -7.03 -12.80
C ASN A 177 -6.92 -5.75 -13.61
N VAL A 178 -6.37 -4.72 -12.96
CA VAL A 178 -6.30 -3.37 -13.50
C VAL A 178 -5.30 -3.24 -14.64
N TYR A 179 -4.18 -3.95 -14.54
CA TYR A 179 -3.03 -3.79 -15.44
C TYR A 179 -2.89 -4.90 -16.48
N GLY A 180 -3.90 -5.77 -16.59
CA GLY A 180 -3.92 -6.87 -17.56
C GLY A 180 -2.82 -7.90 -17.32
N VAL A 181 -2.47 -8.18 -16.06
CA VAL A 181 -1.37 -9.09 -15.69
C VAL A 181 -1.70 -10.52 -16.12
N TRP A 182 -0.82 -11.15 -16.89
CA TRP A 182 -0.97 -12.53 -17.34
C TRP A 182 -0.68 -13.50 -16.20
N SER A 183 -1.42 -14.60 -16.14
CA SER A 183 -1.15 -15.71 -15.23
C SER A 183 -0.63 -16.91 -16.00
N PHE A 184 0.62 -17.29 -15.72
CA PHE A 184 1.24 -18.50 -16.28
C PHE A 184 1.21 -19.67 -15.29
N ASN A 185 0.96 -19.40 -14.01
CA ASN A 185 0.83 -20.42 -12.98
C ASN A 185 -0.64 -20.86 -12.86
N SER A 186 -0.90 -22.16 -12.83
CA SER A 186 -2.26 -22.69 -12.65
C SER A 186 -2.76 -22.72 -11.22
N GLU A 187 -1.87 -22.50 -10.25
CA GLU A 187 -2.19 -22.42 -8.82
C GLU A 187 -2.65 -21.02 -8.39
N GLU A 188 -2.45 -20.01 -9.24
CA GLU A 188 -2.96 -18.65 -9.03
C GLU A 188 -4.43 -18.57 -9.43
N ASP A 189 -5.19 -17.76 -8.69
CA ASP A 189 -6.50 -17.34 -9.14
C ASP A 189 -6.38 -16.56 -10.45
N ARG A 190 -7.18 -16.98 -11.43
CA ARG A 190 -7.06 -16.52 -12.80
C ARG A 190 -8.33 -16.70 -13.60
N ILE A 191 -8.52 -15.81 -14.56
CA ILE A 191 -9.65 -15.81 -15.48
C ILE A 191 -9.16 -16.01 -16.91
N ARG A 192 -9.89 -16.82 -17.69
CA ARG A 192 -9.54 -17.08 -19.09
C ARG A 192 -9.94 -15.91 -19.98
N ALA A 193 -9.05 -15.53 -20.89
CA ALA A 193 -9.39 -14.64 -21.98
C ALA A 193 -10.46 -15.26 -22.90
N GLY A 194 -11.29 -14.43 -23.53
CA GLY A 194 -12.29 -14.91 -24.48
C GLY A 194 -11.66 -15.61 -25.69
N GLU A 195 -10.53 -15.08 -26.14
CA GLU A 195 -9.80 -15.56 -27.31
C GLU A 195 -8.50 -16.28 -26.93
N ALA A 196 -8.13 -17.27 -27.73
CA ALA A 196 -6.84 -17.93 -27.66
C ALA A 196 -5.83 -17.20 -28.56
N ARG A 197 -4.56 -17.16 -28.16
CA ARG A 197 -3.46 -16.66 -28.99
C ARG A 197 -2.63 -17.84 -29.46
N ASP A 198 -2.42 -17.94 -30.77
CA ASP A 198 -1.67 -19.04 -31.39
C ASP A 198 -2.19 -20.44 -30.99
N GLY A 199 -3.51 -20.56 -30.80
CA GLY A 199 -4.16 -21.80 -30.38
C GLY A 199 -4.02 -22.14 -28.88
N GLN A 200 -3.39 -21.27 -28.09
CA GLN A 200 -3.24 -21.44 -26.64
C GLN A 200 -4.18 -20.52 -25.86
N ASN A 201 -4.77 -21.06 -24.80
CA ASN A 201 -5.58 -20.28 -23.88
C ASN A 201 -4.70 -19.28 -23.12
N ILE A 202 -5.08 -18.00 -23.15
CA ILE A 202 -4.49 -16.99 -22.29
C ILE A 202 -5.28 -16.91 -20.99
N TYR A 203 -4.56 -16.85 -19.87
CA TYR A 203 -5.12 -16.60 -18.56
C TYR A 203 -4.54 -15.30 -18.02
N LEU A 204 -5.38 -14.52 -17.35
CA LEU A 204 -5.01 -13.31 -16.64
C LEU A 204 -5.23 -13.53 -15.15
N ARG A 205 -4.38 -12.93 -14.31
CA ARG A 205 -4.53 -13.01 -12.85
C ARG A 205 -5.90 -12.49 -12.43
N SER A 206 -6.41 -13.07 -11.35
CA SER A 206 -7.51 -12.55 -10.56
C SER A 206 -6.96 -12.13 -9.21
N TYR A 207 -7.48 -11.02 -8.68
CA TYR A 207 -7.09 -10.47 -7.39
C TYR A 207 -8.33 -10.32 -6.51
N ASP A 208 -8.15 -10.47 -5.20
CA ASP A 208 -9.25 -10.35 -4.23
C ASP A 208 -9.75 -8.90 -4.09
N SER A 209 -8.91 -7.92 -4.41
CA SER A 209 -9.28 -6.52 -4.45
C SER A 209 -8.44 -5.71 -5.45
N LEU A 210 -8.82 -4.45 -5.66
CA LEU A 210 -8.01 -3.51 -6.44
C LEU A 210 -6.65 -3.23 -5.79
N PHE A 211 -6.54 -3.33 -4.45
CA PHE A 211 -5.29 -3.12 -3.74
C PHE A 211 -4.23 -4.13 -4.19
N GLU A 212 -4.51 -5.43 -4.22
CA GLU A 212 -3.50 -6.44 -4.57
C GLU A 212 -3.08 -6.31 -6.03
N SER A 213 -4.00 -5.94 -6.94
CA SER A 213 -3.65 -5.68 -8.34
C SER A 213 -2.71 -4.49 -8.48
N VAL A 214 -2.94 -3.41 -7.72
CA VAL A 214 -2.06 -2.25 -7.71
C VAL A 214 -0.72 -2.56 -7.06
N TYR A 215 -0.70 -3.26 -5.92
CA TYR A 215 0.53 -3.66 -5.26
C TYR A 215 1.39 -4.54 -6.17
N ASP A 216 0.82 -5.56 -6.81
CA ASP A 216 1.54 -6.44 -7.75
C ASP A 216 2.13 -5.65 -8.92
N TYR A 217 1.38 -4.71 -9.49
CA TYR A 217 1.90 -3.81 -10.53
C TYR A 217 3.07 -2.94 -10.05
N LEU A 218 2.99 -2.35 -8.85
CA LEU A 218 4.10 -1.57 -8.28
C LEU A 218 5.33 -2.47 -8.08
N MET A 219 5.12 -3.71 -7.66
CA MET A 219 6.19 -4.70 -7.50
C MET A 219 6.81 -5.12 -8.83
N VAL A 220 6.08 -5.18 -9.94
CA VAL A 220 6.65 -5.39 -11.28
C VAL A 220 7.67 -4.29 -11.62
N LEU A 221 7.33 -3.02 -11.36
CA LEU A 221 8.24 -1.89 -11.60
C LEU A 221 9.42 -1.87 -10.62
N ALA A 222 9.20 -2.30 -9.38
CA ALA A 222 10.24 -2.41 -8.36
C ALA A 222 11.25 -3.52 -8.69
N ARG A 223 10.77 -4.72 -9.04
CA ARG A 223 11.58 -5.93 -9.27
C ARG A 223 12.26 -5.97 -10.64
N GLY A 224 11.58 -5.46 -11.68
CA GLY A 224 11.96 -5.69 -13.07
C GLY A 224 13.24 -4.98 -13.50
N ASN A 225 14.19 -5.71 -14.08
CA ASN A 225 15.45 -5.14 -14.60
C ASN A 225 15.23 -4.12 -15.72
N ALA A 226 14.18 -4.31 -16.54
CA ALA A 226 13.80 -3.37 -17.60
C ALA A 226 13.50 -1.95 -17.09
N TYR A 227 13.15 -1.81 -15.80
CA TYR A 227 12.78 -0.54 -15.17
C TYR A 227 13.89 0.06 -14.30
N LYS A 228 15.13 -0.44 -14.39
CA LYS A 228 16.27 0.11 -13.65
C LYS A 228 16.45 1.61 -13.88
N GLY A 229 16.41 2.06 -15.15
CA GLY A 229 16.54 3.49 -15.49
C GLY A 229 15.39 4.35 -14.95
N PHE A 230 14.17 3.79 -14.85
CA PHE A 230 13.04 4.45 -14.21
C PHE A 230 13.32 4.68 -12.72
N ARG A 231 13.75 3.64 -12.01
CA ARG A 231 14.09 3.72 -10.57
C ARG A 231 15.23 4.71 -10.29
N GLU A 232 16.31 4.63 -11.06
CA GLU A 232 17.46 5.56 -10.94
C GLU A 232 17.08 7.03 -11.20
N THR A 233 16.18 7.27 -12.16
CA THR A 233 15.72 8.64 -12.47
C THR A 233 14.79 9.17 -11.39
N ARG A 234 13.92 8.31 -10.84
CA ARG A 234 12.97 8.64 -9.77
C ARG A 234 13.65 9.12 -8.48
N GLN A 235 14.84 8.62 -8.17
CA GLN A 235 15.64 9.13 -7.06
C GLN A 235 15.96 10.63 -7.17
N LYS A 236 16.01 11.16 -8.40
CA LYS A 236 16.45 12.52 -8.70
C LYS A 236 15.31 13.45 -9.10
N SER A 237 14.15 12.89 -9.46
CA SER A 237 13.05 13.64 -10.05
C SER A 237 11.74 12.86 -9.90
N GLN A 238 10.73 13.51 -9.31
CA GLN A 238 9.35 13.03 -9.30
C GLN A 238 8.53 13.59 -10.47
N ASN A 239 9.14 14.29 -11.43
CA ASN A 239 8.43 14.77 -12.61
C ASN A 239 8.01 13.57 -13.51
N PRO A 240 6.70 13.31 -13.68
CA PRO A 240 6.24 12.14 -14.40
C PRO A 240 6.67 12.13 -15.87
N TYR A 241 6.72 13.30 -16.53
CA TYR A 241 7.14 13.41 -17.93
C TYR A 241 8.60 13.04 -18.18
N ARG A 242 9.45 13.09 -17.14
CA ARG A 242 10.82 12.57 -17.22
C ARG A 242 10.85 11.06 -17.00
N LEU A 243 10.03 10.56 -16.09
CA LEU A 243 10.01 9.15 -15.70
C LEU A 243 9.43 8.26 -16.79
N ILE A 244 8.34 8.66 -17.45
CA ILE A 244 7.65 7.83 -18.45
C ILE A 244 8.53 7.44 -19.66
N TRP A 245 9.60 8.18 -19.95
CA TRP A 245 10.58 7.80 -20.99
C TRP A 245 11.21 6.42 -20.74
N TYR A 246 11.33 6.03 -19.47
CA TYR A 246 11.90 4.77 -19.05
C TYR A 246 10.88 3.62 -19.00
N LEU A 247 9.62 3.87 -19.39
CA LEU A 247 8.55 2.87 -19.43
C LEU A 247 8.31 2.30 -20.84
N SER A 248 9.18 2.58 -21.80
CA SER A 248 9.06 2.05 -23.17
C SER A 248 9.05 0.52 -23.24
N ASN A 249 9.67 -0.16 -22.26
CA ASN A 249 9.65 -1.62 -22.20
C ASN A 249 8.36 -2.22 -21.64
N TYR A 250 7.46 -1.40 -21.08
CA TYR A 250 6.19 -1.85 -20.52
C TYR A 250 5.23 -2.41 -21.57
N SER A 251 5.26 -1.84 -22.78
CA SER A 251 4.38 -2.24 -23.88
C SER A 251 5.18 -2.61 -25.13
N GLU A 252 4.64 -3.56 -25.91
CA GLU A 252 5.13 -3.87 -27.25
C GLU A 252 5.10 -2.65 -28.18
N LYS A 253 4.27 -1.64 -27.87
CA LYS A 253 4.19 -0.36 -28.61
C LYS A 253 5.40 0.57 -28.36
N ARG A 254 6.31 0.23 -27.44
CA ARG A 254 7.55 0.96 -27.16
C ARG A 254 7.35 2.47 -26.97
N LEU A 255 8.04 3.31 -27.74
CA LEU A 255 7.95 4.78 -27.61
C LEU A 255 6.54 5.32 -27.90
N ASN A 256 5.74 4.64 -28.74
CA ASN A 256 4.35 5.05 -28.95
C ASN A 256 3.52 4.91 -27.69
N TYR A 257 3.82 3.93 -26.83
CA TYR A 257 3.21 3.82 -25.51
C TYR A 257 3.55 5.02 -24.64
N VAL A 258 4.82 5.44 -24.61
CA VAL A 258 5.26 6.61 -23.84
C VAL A 258 4.54 7.88 -24.29
N VAL A 259 4.39 8.08 -25.60
CA VAL A 259 3.63 9.22 -26.15
C VAL A 259 2.16 9.18 -25.70
N TYR A 260 1.53 8.01 -25.78
CA TYR A 260 0.14 7.85 -25.38
C TYR A 260 -0.04 8.06 -23.86
N LEU A 261 0.87 7.52 -23.06
CA LEU A 261 0.89 7.71 -21.61
C LEU A 261 1.04 9.19 -21.23
N ARG A 262 1.93 9.92 -21.93
CA ARG A 262 2.06 11.37 -21.76
C ARG A 262 0.75 12.09 -22.02
N GLN A 263 0.10 11.79 -23.14
CA GLN A 263 -1.17 12.40 -23.52
C GLN A 263 -2.27 12.08 -22.50
N MET A 264 -2.30 10.85 -21.96
CA MET A 264 -3.25 10.46 -20.93
C MET A 264 -3.09 11.30 -19.65
N ILE A 265 -1.84 11.53 -19.23
CA ILE A 265 -1.52 12.38 -18.07
C ILE A 265 -1.90 13.84 -18.33
N GLU A 266 -1.52 14.39 -19.49
CA GLU A 266 -1.75 15.81 -19.82
C GLU A 266 -3.24 16.13 -20.04
N TYR A 267 -3.94 15.33 -20.84
CA TYR A 267 -5.33 15.60 -21.22
C TYR A 267 -6.31 15.48 -20.05
N ASN A 268 -6.04 14.55 -19.12
CA ASN A 268 -6.89 14.33 -17.95
C ASN A 268 -6.31 14.98 -16.69
N GLU A 269 -5.31 15.86 -16.82
CA GLU A 269 -4.71 16.64 -15.74
C GLU A 269 -4.29 15.79 -14.52
N LEU A 270 -3.78 14.58 -14.77
CA LEU A 270 -3.60 13.57 -13.70
C LEU A 270 -2.49 13.93 -12.71
N THR A 271 -1.62 14.90 -13.04
CA THR A 271 -0.56 15.38 -12.15
C THR A 271 -1.09 16.03 -10.87
N GLN A 272 -2.35 16.47 -10.85
CA GLN A 272 -2.97 16.99 -9.63
C GLN A 272 -3.02 15.92 -8.52
N TYR A 273 -3.16 14.64 -8.90
CA TYR A 273 -3.21 13.51 -7.96
C TYR A 273 -1.85 13.13 -7.38
N ASP A 274 -0.75 13.68 -7.90
CA ASP A 274 0.59 13.48 -7.32
C ASP A 274 0.74 14.14 -5.94
N TYR A 275 -0.19 15.02 -5.56
CA TYR A 275 -0.24 15.72 -4.28
C TYR A 275 -1.34 15.18 -3.35
N TYR A 276 -2.04 14.12 -3.75
CA TYR A 276 -3.05 13.50 -2.90
C TYR A 276 -2.37 12.63 -1.86
N GLU A 277 -2.85 12.70 -0.63
CA GLU A 277 -2.32 11.95 0.50
C GLU A 277 -3.42 11.05 1.09
N LEU A 278 -3.03 9.88 1.56
CA LEU A 278 -3.92 9.04 2.32
C LEU A 278 -4.17 9.68 3.70
N VAL A 279 -5.40 9.61 4.21
CA VAL A 279 -5.64 9.91 5.62
C VAL A 279 -4.75 8.99 6.48
N GLU A 280 -4.27 9.50 7.61
CA GLU A 280 -3.51 8.69 8.56
C GLU A 280 -4.35 7.46 8.97
N ILE A 281 -3.84 6.27 8.69
CA ILE A 281 -4.48 5.01 9.04
C ILE A 281 -4.26 4.72 10.53
N ASP A 282 -5.26 4.19 11.22
CA ASP A 282 -5.06 3.61 12.54
C ASP A 282 -4.08 2.43 12.43
N LYS A 283 -2.85 2.63 12.92
CA LYS A 283 -1.80 1.61 12.84
C LYS A 283 -2.14 0.34 13.62
N GLN A 284 -3.14 0.36 14.50
CA GLN A 284 -3.62 -0.82 15.23
C GLN A 284 -4.80 -1.51 14.53
N ASP A 285 -5.29 -0.97 13.41
CA ASP A 285 -6.36 -1.57 12.62
C ASP A 285 -5.95 -2.96 12.12
N GLU A 286 -6.80 -3.96 12.35
CA GLU A 286 -6.51 -5.36 12.02
C GLU A 286 -6.36 -5.58 10.52
N ASN A 287 -7.17 -4.91 9.69
CA ASN A 287 -7.07 -5.03 8.23
C ASN A 287 -5.78 -4.40 7.72
N TRP A 288 -5.34 -3.29 8.33
CA TRP A 288 -4.05 -2.68 7.98
C TRP A 288 -2.87 -3.57 8.36
N GLN A 289 -2.91 -4.20 9.53
CA GLN A 289 -1.88 -5.17 9.93
C GLN A 289 -1.86 -6.39 9.00
N GLU A 290 -3.03 -6.93 8.65
CA GLU A 290 -3.14 -8.02 7.67
C GLU A 290 -2.56 -7.63 6.31
N LEU A 291 -2.86 -6.40 5.84
CA LEU A 291 -2.27 -5.87 4.61
C LEU A 291 -0.75 -5.73 4.69
N LEU A 292 -0.16 -5.43 5.85
CA LEU A 292 1.29 -5.34 6.00
C LEU A 292 1.95 -6.72 5.94
N ASP A 293 1.28 -7.73 6.48
CA ASP A 293 1.76 -9.11 6.57
C ASP A 293 1.55 -9.94 5.28
N SER A 294 0.64 -9.52 4.39
CA SER A 294 0.37 -10.15 3.08
C SER A 294 1.45 -9.84 2.03
#